data_AF-A0A759HGE8-F1
#
_entry.id   AF-A0A759HGE8-F1
#
_cell.length_a   1.000
_cell.length_b   1.000
_cell.length_c   1.000
_cell.angle_alpha   90.00
_cell.angle_beta   90.00
_cell.angle_gamma   90.00
#
_symmetry.space_group_name_H-M   'P 1'
#
loop_
_entity.id
_entity.type
_entity.pdbx_description
1 polymer ?
#
loop_
_entity_poly.entity_id
_entity_poly.type
_entity_poly.pdbx_seq_one_letter_code
_entity_poly.pdbx_strand_id
1 'polypeptide(L)'
;MKNMIKKIYLIDYRNSSRSLSEDLEELALYSSEENAFIVVDNNQKLSIIEKEIPDGFILNVIQTSNHSTFEIAILLDLIKDNSEYEYYIYELGAIPQLINRKMYACSHWKQAQDIYSNYTSIKHLEDFECQFSDEIIKGIINKVKINLQNILYHELSIFAGESLINTQQLMNMGKNDYLDNIKLSEFITLCDFYKKSLPNVIDGLKGHIRSREKPLTKLLNTFFDTSGNLSVLNKFPIAHVYISAYYLIASLYKEKKELYTSSFLCIFRTLDIFCEGVLIFEGKGTILNKKFLISTKTNTFVKPLGFKNKWDVVKKTPSFSKITATQITDIETFLSVRNNSFLTHGTVKINKQLLHSFLKVVTDIISTVESTLNLGTLNVTNCMKELNNIFNFSLNKILYNILLDERKIFIKEIKK
;
A
#
# COMPACT_ATOMS: atom_id res chain seq x y z
N MET A 1 -7.38 21.79 -21.27
CA MET A 1 -7.24 22.61 -20.04
C MET A 1 -5.77 22.66 -19.69
N LYS A 2 -5.15 23.84 -19.63
CA LYS A 2 -3.81 23.97 -19.03
C LYS A 2 -3.97 23.74 -17.53
N ASN A 3 -3.14 22.89 -16.93
CA ASN A 3 -3.07 22.81 -15.47
C ASN A 3 -2.70 24.21 -14.97
N MET A 4 -3.54 24.78 -14.10
CA MET A 4 -3.25 26.05 -13.49
C MET A 4 -2.18 25.81 -12.43
N ILE A 5 -1.02 26.46 -12.59
CA ILE A 5 0.09 26.38 -11.63
C ILE A 5 -0.32 27.18 -10.39
N LYS A 6 -0.34 26.52 -9.23
CA LYS A 6 -0.67 27.17 -7.95
C LYS A 6 0.56 27.91 -7.44
N LYS A 7 0.40 29.16 -6.97
CA LYS A 7 1.52 29.96 -6.46
C LYS A 7 1.54 29.97 -4.94
N ILE A 8 2.72 29.83 -4.35
CA ILE A 8 2.94 29.87 -2.90
C ILE A 8 3.98 30.93 -2.60
N TYR A 9 3.67 31.78 -1.62
CA TYR A 9 4.47 32.92 -1.23
C TYR A 9 5.11 32.62 0.13
N LEU A 10 6.42 32.47 0.15
CA LEU A 10 7.23 32.25 1.35
C LEU A 10 7.88 33.56 1.76
N ILE A 11 7.64 34.01 2.98
CA ILE A 11 8.11 35.30 3.47
C ILE A 11 8.98 35.08 4.70
N ASP A 12 10.25 35.45 4.61
CA ASP A 12 11.21 35.29 5.70
C ASP A 12 11.21 36.48 6.66
N TYR A 13 10.63 36.28 7.85
CA TYR A 13 10.54 37.27 8.93
C TYR A 13 11.67 37.19 9.94
N ARG A 14 12.59 36.21 9.85
CA ARG A 14 13.58 35.96 10.90
C ARG A 14 14.54 37.12 11.15
N ASN A 15 14.74 37.95 10.13
CA ASN A 15 15.58 39.15 10.18
C ASN A 15 14.74 40.44 10.06
N SER A 16 13.41 40.36 10.16
CA SER A 16 12.55 41.53 10.07
C SER A 16 12.68 42.40 11.31
N SER A 17 12.77 43.71 11.12
CA SER A 17 12.67 44.69 12.20
C SER A 17 11.21 45.01 12.59
N ARG A 18 10.23 44.50 11.84
CA ARG A 18 8.79 44.71 12.05
C ARG A 18 8.14 43.46 12.62
N SER A 19 7.10 43.62 13.42
CA SER A 19 6.36 42.49 13.98
C SER A 19 5.40 41.89 12.95
N LEU A 20 5.22 40.57 12.93
CA LEU A 20 4.26 39.91 12.04
C LEU A 20 2.84 40.51 12.18
N SER A 21 2.43 40.90 13.39
CA SER A 21 1.11 41.50 13.65
C SER A 21 0.89 42.88 13.01
N GLU A 22 1.96 43.58 12.65
CA GLU A 22 1.88 44.86 11.93
C GLU A 22 1.67 44.65 10.43
N ASP A 23 2.14 43.52 9.89
CA ASP A 23 2.18 43.27 8.45
C ASP A 23 1.06 42.32 7.98
N LEU A 24 0.29 41.71 8.89
CA LEU A 24 -0.80 40.79 8.56
C LEU A 24 -1.84 41.37 7.59
N GLU A 25 -2.21 42.63 7.75
CA GLU A 25 -3.18 43.31 6.88
C GLU A 25 -2.60 43.53 5.47
N GLU A 26 -1.31 43.78 5.37
CA GLU A 26 -0.62 43.93 4.08
C GLU A 26 -0.48 42.56 3.38
N LEU A 27 -0.15 41.51 4.13
CA LEU A 27 -0.12 40.12 3.63
C LEU A 27 -1.49 39.63 3.18
N ALA A 28 -2.56 40.04 3.87
CA ALA A 28 -3.94 39.74 3.52
C ALA A 28 -4.30 40.20 2.11
N LEU A 29 -3.88 41.41 1.73
CA LEU A 29 -4.18 42.00 0.42
C LEU A 29 -3.62 41.15 -0.73
N TYR A 30 -2.47 40.50 -0.54
CA TYR A 30 -1.86 39.61 -1.53
C TYR A 30 -2.47 38.19 -1.56
N SER A 31 -3.28 37.83 -0.56
CA SER A 31 -3.92 36.50 -0.43
C SER A 31 -5.23 36.31 -1.18
N SER A 32 -5.78 37.39 -1.72
CA SER A 32 -7.10 37.44 -2.38
C SER A 32 -7.21 36.65 -3.70
N GLU A 33 -6.10 36.11 -4.25
CA GLU A 33 -6.04 35.45 -5.57
C GLU A 33 -5.60 33.97 -5.52
N GLU A 34 -6.15 33.12 -4.65
CA GLU A 34 -5.85 31.65 -4.57
C GLU A 34 -4.42 31.29 -4.09
N ASN A 35 -3.69 32.27 -3.56
CA ASN A 35 -2.30 32.13 -3.15
C ASN A 35 -2.19 31.71 -1.67
N ALA A 36 -1.36 30.71 -1.36
CA ALA A 36 -1.06 30.34 0.03
C ALA A 36 0.16 31.12 0.55
N PHE A 37 0.01 31.79 1.70
CA PHE A 37 1.08 32.53 2.36
C PHE A 37 1.70 31.71 3.48
N ILE A 38 3.03 31.71 3.49
CA ILE A 38 3.82 30.97 4.45
C ILE A 38 4.87 31.91 5.03
N VAL A 39 4.76 32.18 6.33
CA VAL A 39 5.71 33.06 7.04
C VAL A 39 6.72 32.21 7.79
N VAL A 40 8.00 32.51 7.63
CA VAL A 40 9.10 31.87 8.38
C VAL A 40 9.56 32.80 9.49
N ASP A 41 9.46 32.37 10.75
CA ASP A 41 9.78 33.20 11.93
C ASP A 41 10.64 32.42 12.95
N ASN A 42 11.41 33.15 13.76
CA ASN A 42 12.20 32.63 14.89
C ASN A 42 11.49 32.80 16.24
N ASN A 43 10.41 33.59 16.31
CA ASN A 43 9.72 33.85 17.57
C ASN A 43 8.86 32.66 18.01
N GLN A 44 9.29 31.99 19.10
CA GLN A 44 8.52 30.92 19.75
C GLN A 44 7.24 31.41 20.43
N LYS A 45 7.17 32.70 20.80
CA LYS A 45 5.97 33.34 21.34
C LYS A 45 5.06 33.82 20.23
N LEU A 46 4.36 32.90 19.57
CA LEU A 46 3.08 33.26 18.97
C LEU A 46 2.08 33.39 20.13
N SER A 47 2.12 34.53 20.84
CA SER A 47 0.88 35.03 21.45
C SER A 47 -0.13 34.98 20.31
N ILE A 48 -1.17 34.16 20.50
CA ILE A 48 -2.23 33.91 19.52
C ILE A 48 -2.52 35.26 18.87
N ILE A 49 -2.33 35.38 17.55
CA ILE A 49 -2.66 36.61 16.87
C ILE A 49 -4.18 36.66 16.82
N GLU A 50 -4.80 37.00 17.95
CA GLU A 50 -6.21 37.34 18.09
C GLU A 50 -6.39 38.75 17.54
N LYS A 51 -6.07 38.92 16.25
CA LYS A 51 -6.57 40.04 15.47
C LYS A 51 -7.66 39.49 14.57
N GLU A 52 -8.78 40.20 14.50
CA GLU A 52 -9.85 39.87 13.57
C GLU A 52 -9.37 40.22 12.16
N ILE A 53 -8.83 39.22 11.45
CA ILE A 53 -8.27 39.41 10.12
C ILE A 53 -9.43 39.54 9.10
N PRO A 54 -9.47 40.59 8.25
CA PRO A 54 -10.48 40.70 7.19
C PRO A 54 -10.40 39.53 6.18
N ASP A 55 -11.54 39.17 5.58
CA ASP A 55 -11.64 38.33 4.36
C ASP A 55 -11.28 36.83 4.42
N GLY A 56 -11.03 36.24 5.60
CA GLY A 56 -11.14 34.79 5.79
C GLY A 56 -10.07 33.91 5.11
N PHE A 57 -8.90 34.46 4.82
CA PHE A 57 -7.77 33.69 4.28
C PHE A 57 -7.05 32.85 5.35
N ILE A 58 -6.27 31.86 4.91
CA ILE A 58 -5.49 30.95 5.77
C ILE A 58 -4.01 31.34 5.70
N LEU A 59 -3.40 31.62 6.86
CA LEU A 59 -1.96 31.89 6.98
C LEU A 59 -1.25 30.70 7.65
N ASN A 60 -0.21 30.15 7.01
CA ASN A 60 0.64 29.14 7.63
C ASN A 60 1.90 29.80 8.17
N VAL A 61 2.17 29.66 9.47
CA VAL A 61 3.40 30.17 10.10
C VAL A 61 4.33 29.00 10.39
N ILE A 62 5.55 29.08 9.90
CA ILE A 62 6.62 28.09 10.08
C ILE A 62 7.66 28.68 11.04
N GLN A 63 7.82 28.05 12.19
CA GLN A 63 8.81 28.44 13.17
C GLN A 63 10.06 27.58 13.03
N THR A 64 11.21 28.19 12.71
CA THR A 64 12.49 27.50 12.63
C THR A 64 13.69 28.45 12.70
N SER A 65 14.68 28.12 13.53
CA SER A 65 15.84 28.98 13.79
C SER A 65 16.96 28.90 12.76
N ASN A 66 17.12 27.77 12.05
CA ASN A 66 18.37 27.46 11.33
C ASN A 66 18.18 27.00 9.87
N HIS A 67 16.98 27.05 9.28
CA HIS A 67 16.74 26.51 7.93
C HIS A 67 16.62 27.60 6.88
N SER A 68 17.29 27.46 5.74
CA SER A 68 17.07 28.34 4.60
C SER A 68 15.61 28.28 4.13
N THR A 69 15.14 29.39 3.57
CA THR A 69 13.82 29.48 2.94
C THR A 69 13.64 28.47 1.81
N PHE A 70 14.72 28.13 1.12
CA PHE A 70 14.76 27.07 0.11
C PHE A 70 14.47 25.69 0.69
N GLU A 71 15.09 25.31 1.81
CA GLU A 71 14.80 24.04 2.49
C GLU A 71 13.34 23.96 2.91
N ILE A 72 12.79 25.07 3.42
CA ILE A 72 11.38 25.17 3.81
C ILE A 72 10.47 25.01 2.58
N ALA A 73 10.79 25.66 1.45
CA ALA A 73 10.05 25.51 0.20
C ALA A 73 10.00 24.05 -0.27
N ILE A 74 11.14 23.37 -0.27
CA ILE A 74 11.22 21.96 -0.68
C ILE A 74 10.46 21.07 0.30
N LEU A 75 10.55 21.30 1.61
CA LEU A 75 9.79 20.55 2.61
C LEU A 75 8.29 20.67 2.38
N LEU A 76 7.80 21.87 2.09
CA LEU A 76 6.38 22.11 1.82
C LEU A 76 5.92 21.47 0.52
N ASP A 77 6.81 21.35 -0.45
CA ASP A 77 6.51 20.66 -1.70
C ASP A 77 6.16 19.19 -1.46
N LEU A 78 6.74 18.53 -0.46
CA LEU A 78 6.46 17.13 -0.14
C LEU A 78 5.00 16.84 0.27
N ILE A 79 4.22 17.83 0.73
CA ILE A 79 2.84 17.60 1.19
C ILE A 79 1.76 18.04 0.21
N LYS A 80 2.16 18.60 -0.93
CA LYS A 80 1.19 19.11 -1.88
C LYS A 80 0.52 17.99 -2.66
N ASP A 81 -0.68 18.28 -3.18
CA ASP A 81 -1.39 17.39 -4.08
C ASP A 81 -0.61 17.24 -5.40
N ASN A 82 -1.05 16.35 -6.31
CA ASN A 82 -0.42 16.11 -7.62
C ASN A 82 -0.47 17.32 -8.60
N SER A 83 -0.59 18.56 -8.11
CA SER A 83 -0.59 19.79 -8.89
C SER A 83 0.83 20.35 -9.05
N GLU A 84 1.02 21.23 -10.03
CA GLU A 84 2.26 21.99 -10.20
C GLU A 84 2.23 23.24 -9.30
N TYR A 85 3.32 23.50 -8.60
CA TYR A 85 3.46 24.64 -7.68
C TYR A 85 4.68 25.49 -8.04
N GLU A 86 4.50 26.80 -7.94
CA GLU A 86 5.58 27.78 -8.00
C GLU A 86 5.77 28.41 -6.62
N TYR A 87 6.99 28.31 -6.08
CA TYR A 87 7.35 28.97 -4.83
C TYR A 87 8.07 30.29 -5.11
N TYR A 88 7.53 31.35 -4.52
CA TYR A 88 8.10 32.69 -4.53
C TYR A 88 8.61 33.02 -3.15
N ILE A 89 9.93 33.15 -3.02
CA ILE A 89 10.56 33.51 -1.75
C ILE A 89 10.81 35.00 -1.70
N TYR A 90 10.37 35.63 -0.62
CA TYR A 90 10.57 37.03 -0.30
C TYR A 90 11.38 37.14 0.99
N GLU A 91 12.61 37.61 0.87
CA GLU A 91 13.43 38.04 2.00
C GLU A 91 13.06 39.50 2.31
N LEU A 92 12.55 39.78 3.51
CA LEU A 92 12.11 41.14 3.86
C LEU A 92 13.31 42.08 4.07
N GLY A 93 13.64 42.84 3.03
CA GLY A 93 13.84 44.28 3.16
C GLY A 93 12.48 44.96 3.00
N ALA A 94 12.25 46.10 3.68
CA ALA A 94 10.98 46.83 3.76
C ALA A 94 9.96 46.60 2.61
N ILE A 95 8.71 46.31 2.99
CA ILE A 95 7.65 45.73 2.14
C ILE A 95 7.30 46.49 0.83
N PRO A 96 7.68 47.75 0.53
CA PRO A 96 7.44 48.28 -0.81
C PRO A 96 8.45 47.88 -1.88
N GLN A 97 9.57 47.22 -1.56
CA GLN A 97 10.55 46.80 -2.57
C GLN A 97 10.95 45.34 -2.37
N LEU A 98 10.23 44.44 -3.06
CA LEU A 98 10.54 43.01 -3.16
C LEU A 98 11.87 42.84 -3.92
N ILE A 99 12.99 42.93 -3.23
CA ILE A 99 14.33 43.09 -3.84
C ILE A 99 14.93 41.79 -4.38
N ASN A 100 14.43 40.60 -4.04
CA ASN A 100 14.95 39.35 -4.62
C ASN A 100 13.87 38.28 -4.78
N ARG A 101 13.42 38.07 -6.03
CA ARG A 101 12.55 36.95 -6.41
C ARG A 101 13.42 35.75 -6.74
N LYS A 102 13.57 34.81 -5.81
CA LYS A 102 14.04 33.45 -6.16
C LYS A 102 12.82 32.60 -6.46
N MET A 103 12.75 32.11 -7.70
CA MET A 103 11.70 31.18 -8.14
C MET A 103 12.22 29.76 -8.02
N TYR A 104 11.49 28.93 -7.29
CA TYR A 104 11.75 27.49 -7.24
C TYR A 104 10.59 26.78 -7.92
N ALA A 105 10.89 26.15 -9.06
CA ALA A 105 9.98 25.22 -9.71
C ALA A 105 10.25 23.83 -9.12
N CYS A 106 9.34 23.33 -8.28
CA CYS A 106 9.42 21.99 -7.76
C CYS A 106 8.45 21.10 -8.56
N SER A 107 8.98 20.05 -9.19
CA SER A 107 8.15 19.08 -9.89
C SER A 107 7.70 18.01 -8.89
N HIS A 108 6.41 17.99 -8.55
CA HIS A 108 5.86 16.97 -7.68
C HIS A 108 5.94 15.59 -8.36
N TRP A 109 6.45 14.57 -7.67
CA TRP A 109 6.44 13.22 -8.19
C TRP A 109 5.09 12.55 -7.96
N LYS A 110 4.35 12.33 -9.06
CA LYS A 110 3.13 11.51 -9.03
C LYS A 110 3.46 10.11 -8.53
N GLN A 111 3.05 9.81 -7.31
CA GLN A 111 3.21 8.48 -6.74
C GLN A 111 1.94 7.67 -6.93
N ALA A 112 2.08 6.55 -7.64
CA ALA A 112 1.12 5.47 -7.52
C ALA A 112 1.28 4.83 -6.13
N GLN A 113 0.15 4.63 -5.48
CA GLN A 113 0.00 4.32 -4.06
C GLN A 113 0.19 2.82 -3.71
N ASP A 114 0.79 2.04 -4.61
CA ASP A 114 1.00 0.60 -4.43
C ASP A 114 2.46 0.26 -4.13
N ILE A 115 2.70 -0.91 -3.52
CA ILE A 115 4.02 -1.35 -3.04
C ILE A 115 5.06 -1.31 -4.16
N TYR A 116 4.71 -1.82 -5.36
CA TYR A 116 5.65 -1.90 -6.47
C TYR A 116 6.06 -0.48 -6.92
N SER A 117 5.08 0.40 -7.09
CA SER A 117 5.32 1.80 -7.46
C SER A 117 6.14 2.55 -6.41
N ASN A 118 5.83 2.36 -5.13
CA ASN A 118 6.60 2.95 -4.03
C ASN A 118 8.03 2.41 -3.98
N TYR A 119 8.23 1.11 -4.18
CA TYR A 119 9.55 0.48 -4.25
C TYR A 119 10.39 1.04 -5.41
N THR A 120 9.80 1.22 -6.60
CA THR A 120 10.51 1.82 -7.73
C THR A 120 10.77 3.31 -7.54
N SER A 121 9.89 4.01 -6.81
CA SER A 121 9.98 5.46 -6.57
C SER A 121 11.01 5.84 -5.51
N ILE A 122 11.52 4.89 -4.73
CA ILE A 122 12.60 5.14 -3.76
C ILE A 122 13.83 5.80 -4.41
N LYS A 123 14.14 5.47 -5.67
CA LYS A 123 15.26 6.10 -6.40
C LYS A 123 15.12 7.61 -6.46
N HIS A 124 13.90 8.11 -6.53
CA HIS A 124 13.67 9.53 -6.55
C HIS A 124 14.08 10.18 -5.22
N LEU A 125 14.03 9.50 -4.07
CA LEU A 125 14.59 10.07 -2.82
C LEU A 125 16.07 10.46 -2.94
N GLU A 126 16.84 9.79 -3.81
CA GLU A 126 18.24 10.16 -4.08
C GLU A 126 18.33 11.49 -4.83
N ASP A 127 17.52 11.65 -5.88
CA ASP A 127 17.42 12.90 -6.64
C ASP A 127 16.93 14.05 -5.74
N PHE A 128 16.07 13.75 -4.77
CA PHE A 128 15.57 14.71 -3.77
C PHE A 128 16.65 15.11 -2.77
N GLU A 129 17.39 14.13 -2.25
CA GLU A 129 18.52 14.33 -1.33
C GLU A 129 19.54 15.33 -1.91
N CYS A 130 19.85 15.22 -3.20
CA CYS A 130 20.79 16.11 -3.89
C CYS A 130 20.36 17.59 -3.95
N GLN A 131 19.08 17.90 -3.69
CA GLN A 131 18.59 19.29 -3.68
C GLN A 131 18.95 20.03 -2.39
N PHE A 132 19.29 19.32 -1.32
CA PHE A 132 19.61 19.94 -0.04
C PHE A 132 21.11 20.23 0.06
N SER A 133 21.48 21.38 0.63
CA SER A 133 22.87 21.67 1.00
C SER A 133 23.20 21.22 2.43
N ASP A 134 22.20 21.06 3.30
CA ASP A 134 22.38 20.68 4.70
C ASP A 134 22.65 19.16 4.86
N GLU A 135 23.84 18.83 5.37
CA GLU A 135 24.32 17.46 5.57
C GLU A 135 23.48 16.66 6.60
N ILE A 136 22.84 17.32 7.57
CA ILE A 136 21.93 16.68 8.51
C ILE A 136 20.65 16.27 7.78
N ILE A 137 20.08 17.13 6.94
CA ILE A 137 18.88 16.79 6.15
C ILE A 137 19.20 15.65 5.18
N LYS A 138 20.32 15.71 4.46
CA LYS A 138 20.79 14.59 3.62
C LYS A 138 20.92 13.31 4.43
N GLY A 139 21.55 13.38 5.60
CA GLY A 139 21.70 12.25 6.52
C GLY A 139 20.36 11.64 6.95
N ILE A 140 19.34 12.47 7.21
CA ILE A 140 17.98 11.99 7.52
C ILE A 140 17.34 11.34 6.30
N ILE A 141 17.36 11.99 5.13
CA ILE A 141 16.79 11.46 3.88
C ILE A 141 17.42 10.11 3.54
N ASN A 142 18.75 10.00 3.62
CA ASN A 142 19.45 8.75 3.34
C ASN A 142 19.08 7.64 4.34
N LYS A 143 18.96 7.96 5.64
CA LYS A 143 18.45 7.00 6.64
C LYS A 143 17.02 6.55 6.34
N VAL A 144 16.12 7.47 5.97
CA VAL A 144 14.74 7.17 5.57
C VAL A 144 14.75 6.25 4.35
N LYS A 145 15.54 6.58 3.33
CA LYS A 145 15.70 5.81 2.10
C LYS A 145 16.12 4.38 2.39
N ILE A 146 17.20 4.17 3.13
CA ILE A 146 17.73 2.83 3.45
C ILE A 146 16.69 2.00 4.22
N ASN A 147 16.05 2.59 5.23
CA ASN A 147 15.05 1.88 6.04
C ASN A 147 13.80 1.53 5.22
N LEU A 148 13.28 2.47 4.42
CA LEU A 148 12.10 2.23 3.58
C LEU A 148 12.41 1.25 2.44
N GLN A 149 13.61 1.28 1.86
CA GLN A 149 14.02 0.31 0.85
C GLN A 149 14.03 -1.10 1.42
N ASN A 150 14.55 -1.28 2.63
CA ASN A 150 14.53 -2.57 3.32
C ASN A 150 13.08 -3.03 3.61
N ILE A 151 12.23 -2.14 4.13
CA ILE A 151 10.81 -2.44 4.42
C ILE A 151 10.06 -2.82 3.14
N LEU A 152 10.17 -2.00 2.09
CA LEU A 152 9.47 -2.23 0.82
C LEU A 152 9.99 -3.46 0.09
N TYR A 153 11.27 -3.78 0.22
CA TYR A 153 11.81 -5.06 -0.27
C TYR A 153 11.10 -6.23 0.42
N HIS A 154 10.93 -6.19 1.74
CA HIS A 154 10.25 -7.25 2.48
C HIS A 154 8.76 -7.36 2.12
N GLU A 155 8.08 -6.22 2.00
CA GLU A 155 6.68 -6.14 1.57
C GLU A 155 6.48 -6.63 0.14
N LEU A 156 7.34 -6.24 -0.81
CA LEU A 156 7.24 -6.69 -2.20
C LEU A 156 7.57 -8.18 -2.33
N SER A 157 8.48 -8.68 -1.48
CA SER A 157 8.94 -10.08 -1.53
C SER A 157 7.83 -11.07 -1.27
N ILE A 158 6.94 -10.78 -0.30
CA ILE A 158 5.79 -11.65 -0.02
C ILE A 158 4.82 -11.77 -1.21
N PHE A 159 4.81 -10.84 -2.18
CA PHE A 159 3.92 -10.93 -3.34
C PHE A 159 4.61 -11.36 -4.64
N ALA A 160 5.79 -10.79 -4.91
CA ALA A 160 6.43 -10.87 -6.22
C ALA A 160 7.97 -10.87 -6.17
N GLY A 161 8.57 -11.19 -5.02
CA GLY A 161 10.02 -11.38 -4.88
C GLY A 161 10.38 -12.80 -4.46
N GLU A 162 11.56 -12.93 -3.88
CA GLU A 162 12.05 -14.19 -3.31
C GLU A 162 11.36 -14.45 -1.97
N SER A 163 11.14 -15.72 -1.63
CA SER A 163 10.66 -16.08 -0.29
C SER A 163 11.71 -15.69 0.74
N LEU A 164 11.28 -14.96 1.78
CA LEU A 164 12.12 -14.57 2.90
C LEU A 164 12.17 -15.64 4.00
N ILE A 165 11.38 -16.71 3.83
CA ILE A 165 11.46 -17.92 4.64
C ILE A 165 12.76 -18.64 4.28
N ASN A 166 13.56 -19.02 5.29
CA ASN A 166 14.85 -19.62 5.05
C ASN A 166 14.73 -21.02 4.42
N THR A 167 15.81 -21.48 3.76
CA THR A 167 15.82 -22.74 3.00
C THR A 167 15.40 -23.96 3.83
N GLN A 168 15.86 -24.06 5.08
CA GLN A 168 15.51 -25.19 5.94
C GLN A 168 14.02 -25.20 6.30
N GLN A 169 13.45 -24.03 6.57
CA GLN A 169 12.01 -23.88 6.79
C GLN A 169 11.23 -24.23 5.52
N LEU A 170 11.65 -23.76 4.34
CA LEU A 170 11.02 -24.13 3.07
C LEU A 170 11.04 -25.64 2.81
N MET A 171 12.16 -26.31 3.09
CA MET A 171 12.23 -27.78 3.00
C MET A 171 11.24 -28.46 3.95
N ASN A 172 11.09 -27.92 5.16
CA ASN A 172 10.11 -28.42 6.14
C ASN A 172 8.67 -28.13 5.70
N MET A 173 8.41 -27.03 4.98
CA MET A 173 7.09 -26.71 4.45
C MET A 173 6.59 -27.73 3.42
N GLY A 174 7.49 -28.46 2.76
CA GLY A 174 7.13 -29.62 1.94
C GLY A 174 6.41 -30.74 2.72
N LYS A 175 6.47 -30.71 4.06
CA LYS A 175 5.82 -31.65 4.98
C LYS A 175 4.65 -31.01 5.75
N ASN A 176 4.31 -29.74 5.46
CA ASN A 176 3.23 -29.03 6.12
C ASN A 176 1.91 -29.78 5.97
N ASP A 177 1.15 -29.77 7.06
CA ASP A 177 -0.24 -30.20 7.01
C ASP A 177 -1.13 -29.13 6.34
N TYR A 178 -2.42 -29.42 6.18
CA TYR A 178 -3.32 -28.48 5.51
C TYR A 178 -3.47 -27.16 6.27
N LEU A 179 -3.56 -27.21 7.60
CA LEU A 179 -3.76 -26.01 8.42
C LEU A 179 -2.51 -25.15 8.44
N ASP A 180 -1.32 -25.76 8.45
CA ASP A 180 -0.06 -25.05 8.36
C ASP A 180 0.07 -24.26 7.04
N ASN A 181 -0.46 -24.79 5.94
CA ASN A 181 -0.47 -24.08 4.65
C ASN A 181 -1.47 -22.91 4.61
N ILE A 182 -2.53 -22.95 5.41
CA ILE A 182 -3.56 -21.88 5.49
C ILE A 182 -3.11 -20.73 6.43
N LYS A 183 -2.12 -20.94 7.29
CA LYS A 183 -1.59 -19.89 8.19
C LYS A 183 -0.87 -18.73 7.45
N LEU A 184 -0.61 -18.86 6.16
CA LEU A 184 0.04 -17.85 5.32
C LEU A 184 1.41 -17.41 5.88
N SER A 185 2.37 -18.33 5.90
CA SER A 185 3.70 -18.16 6.51
C SER A 185 4.44 -16.89 6.07
N GLU A 186 4.28 -16.46 4.82
CA GLU A 186 4.87 -15.21 4.30
C GLU A 186 4.45 -13.98 5.13
N PHE A 187 3.18 -13.90 5.52
CA PHE A 187 2.66 -12.80 6.33
C PHE A 187 3.14 -12.88 7.77
N ILE A 188 3.27 -14.09 8.33
CA ILE A 188 3.85 -14.32 9.66
C ILE A 188 5.30 -13.83 9.68
N THR A 189 6.08 -14.20 8.66
CA THR A 189 7.47 -13.76 8.50
C THR A 189 7.57 -12.24 8.38
N LEU A 190 6.65 -11.60 7.66
CA LEU A 190 6.60 -10.14 7.54
C LEU A 190 6.25 -9.45 8.87
N CYS A 191 5.30 -10.00 9.65
CA CYS A 191 5.00 -9.51 11.00
C CYS A 191 6.23 -9.61 11.92
N ASP A 192 6.96 -10.72 11.87
CA ASP A 192 8.18 -10.92 12.66
C ASP A 192 9.29 -9.95 12.23
N PHE A 193 9.42 -9.69 10.92
CA PHE A 193 10.32 -8.67 10.39
C PHE A 193 10.00 -7.29 10.95
N TYR A 194 8.73 -6.86 10.96
CA TYR A 194 8.34 -5.57 11.54
C TYR A 194 8.71 -5.47 13.01
N LYS A 195 8.40 -6.51 13.81
CA LYS A 195 8.72 -6.54 15.24
C LYS A 195 10.23 -6.45 15.50
N LYS A 196 11.05 -7.14 14.70
CA LYS A 196 12.52 -7.11 14.79
C LYS A 196 13.12 -5.78 14.29
N SER A 197 12.45 -5.11 13.36
CA SER A 197 12.93 -3.84 12.79
C SER A 197 12.64 -2.63 13.68
N LEU A 198 11.55 -2.67 14.46
CA LEU A 198 11.11 -1.56 15.31
C LEU A 198 12.19 -0.97 16.24
N PRO A 199 13.08 -1.75 16.89
CA PRO A 199 14.12 -1.19 17.75
C PRO A 199 15.20 -0.41 16.99
N ASN A 200 15.43 -0.75 15.72
CA ASN A 200 16.59 -0.29 14.94
C ASN A 200 16.23 0.76 13.87
N VAL A 201 14.94 1.00 13.64
CA VAL A 201 14.45 2.02 12.69
C VAL A 201 14.44 3.40 13.35
N ILE A 202 14.64 4.45 12.55
CA ILE A 202 14.48 5.85 12.98
C ILE A 202 13.07 6.09 13.56
N ASP A 203 12.96 6.96 14.58
CA ASP A 203 11.74 7.13 15.37
C ASP A 203 10.51 7.48 14.52
N GLY A 204 10.67 8.40 13.57
CA GLY A 204 9.58 8.82 12.69
C GLY A 204 9.06 7.73 11.73
N LEU A 205 9.78 6.60 11.55
CA LEU A 205 9.28 5.42 10.82
C LEU A 205 8.60 4.37 11.72
N LYS A 206 8.73 4.45 13.05
CA LYS A 206 8.13 3.46 13.95
C LYS A 206 6.60 3.45 13.86
N GLY A 207 5.99 4.63 13.72
CA GLY A 207 4.54 4.77 13.51
C GLY A 207 4.08 4.09 12.22
N HIS A 208 4.85 4.26 11.15
CA HIS A 208 4.61 3.67 9.83
C HIS A 208 4.71 2.14 9.83
N ILE A 209 5.67 1.57 10.56
CA ILE A 209 5.77 0.11 10.74
C ILE A 209 4.58 -0.41 11.55
N ARG A 210 4.22 0.25 12.66
CA ARG A 210 3.10 -0.16 13.52
C ARG A 210 1.75 -0.11 12.81
N SER A 211 1.55 0.84 11.89
CA SER A 211 0.31 0.93 11.12
C SER A 211 0.12 -0.23 10.14
N ARG A 212 1.15 -1.03 9.88
CA ARG A 212 1.07 -2.27 9.08
C ARG A 212 1.02 -3.51 9.95
N GLU A 213 1.93 -3.59 10.91
CA GLU A 213 2.08 -4.75 11.78
C GLU A 213 0.77 -5.05 12.53
N LYS A 214 0.10 -4.01 13.05
CA LYS A 214 -1.14 -4.20 13.81
C LYS A 214 -2.29 -4.74 12.95
N PRO A 215 -2.67 -4.12 11.81
CA PRO A 215 -3.68 -4.71 10.93
C PRO A 215 -3.33 -6.10 10.43
N LEU A 216 -2.06 -6.35 10.10
CA LEU A 216 -1.62 -7.64 9.58
C LEU A 216 -1.73 -8.75 10.64
N THR A 217 -1.27 -8.48 11.85
CA THR A 217 -1.41 -9.40 13.00
C THR A 217 -2.90 -9.63 13.31
N LYS A 218 -3.72 -8.58 13.29
CA LYS A 218 -5.17 -8.70 13.50
C LYS A 218 -5.80 -9.60 12.44
N LEU A 219 -5.47 -9.42 11.17
CA LEU A 219 -5.94 -10.25 10.06
C LEU A 219 -5.61 -11.73 10.29
N LEU A 220 -4.35 -12.07 10.56
CA LEU A 220 -3.91 -13.46 10.75
C LEU A 220 -4.65 -14.14 11.91
N ASN A 221 -4.93 -13.39 12.98
CA ASN A 221 -5.69 -13.89 14.11
C ASN A 221 -7.17 -14.17 13.79
N THR A 222 -7.71 -13.67 12.66
CA THR A 222 -9.07 -14.01 12.21
C THR A 222 -9.18 -15.32 11.46
N PHE A 223 -8.06 -15.97 11.11
CA PHE A 223 -8.09 -17.21 10.33
C PHE A 223 -8.53 -18.41 11.19
N PHE A 224 -8.23 -18.37 12.49
CA PHE A 224 -8.50 -19.45 13.42
C PHE A 224 -9.25 -18.93 14.64
N ASP A 225 -10.19 -19.73 15.15
CA ASP A 225 -10.86 -19.45 16.42
C ASP A 225 -9.94 -19.76 17.62
N THR A 226 -10.40 -19.47 18.83
CA THR A 226 -9.64 -19.72 20.07
C THR A 226 -9.38 -21.21 20.34
N SER A 227 -10.10 -22.11 19.67
CA SER A 227 -9.91 -23.57 19.75
C SER A 227 -8.96 -24.09 18.67
N GLY A 228 -8.45 -23.21 17.79
CA GLY A 228 -7.56 -23.57 16.69
C GLY A 228 -8.27 -24.13 15.45
N ASN A 229 -9.60 -24.05 15.37
CA ASN A 229 -10.35 -24.41 14.18
C ASN A 229 -10.40 -23.22 13.20
N LEU A 230 -10.69 -23.49 11.91
CA LEU A 230 -10.89 -22.41 10.95
C LEU A 230 -12.10 -21.56 11.34
N SER A 231 -11.88 -20.25 11.41
CA SER A 231 -12.97 -19.30 11.57
C SER A 231 -13.81 -19.23 10.30
N VAL A 232 -15.13 -19.17 10.46
CA VAL A 232 -16.09 -19.17 9.36
C VAL A 232 -17.04 -17.99 9.43
N LEU A 233 -17.46 -17.48 8.27
CA LEU A 233 -18.60 -16.59 8.10
C LEU A 233 -19.63 -17.29 7.22
N ASN A 234 -20.86 -17.47 7.70
CA ASN A 234 -21.89 -18.22 6.98
C ASN A 234 -21.40 -19.60 6.50
N LYS A 235 -20.68 -20.35 7.35
CA LYS A 235 -20.03 -21.65 7.03
C LYS A 235 -18.84 -21.58 6.04
N PHE A 236 -18.59 -20.45 5.40
CA PHE A 236 -17.43 -20.28 4.53
C PHE A 236 -16.19 -19.91 5.35
N PRO A 237 -15.02 -20.56 5.14
CA PRO A 237 -13.82 -20.24 5.90
C PRO A 237 -13.22 -18.87 5.52
N ILE A 238 -12.99 -18.02 6.51
CA ILE A 238 -12.52 -16.64 6.30
C ILE A 238 -11.14 -16.63 5.65
N ALA A 239 -10.23 -17.51 6.08
CA ALA A 239 -8.88 -17.61 5.56
C ALA A 239 -8.84 -17.85 4.04
N HIS A 240 -9.77 -18.63 3.50
CA HIS A 240 -9.81 -18.96 2.07
C HIS A 240 -10.11 -17.75 1.19
N VAL A 241 -10.92 -16.80 1.65
CA VAL A 241 -11.18 -15.54 0.91
C VAL A 241 -9.92 -14.67 0.89
N TYR A 242 -9.27 -14.49 2.04
CA TYR A 242 -8.05 -13.67 2.14
C TYR A 242 -6.86 -14.25 1.40
N ILE A 243 -6.66 -15.58 1.46
CA ILE A 243 -5.59 -16.24 0.71
C ILE A 243 -5.86 -16.13 -0.80
N SER A 244 -7.12 -16.24 -1.23
CA SER A 244 -7.49 -16.03 -2.63
C SER A 244 -7.18 -14.60 -3.09
N ALA A 245 -7.54 -13.60 -2.28
CA ALA A 245 -7.21 -12.19 -2.51
C ALA A 245 -5.70 -11.94 -2.57
N TYR A 246 -4.94 -12.54 -1.64
CA TYR A 246 -3.48 -12.48 -1.63
C TYR A 246 -2.87 -13.00 -2.93
N TYR A 247 -3.28 -14.18 -3.40
CA TYR A 247 -2.75 -14.74 -4.65
C TYR A 247 -3.14 -13.92 -5.88
N LEU A 248 -4.31 -13.26 -5.88
CA LEU A 248 -4.65 -12.31 -6.95
C LEU A 248 -3.75 -11.07 -6.91
N ILE A 249 -3.51 -10.46 -5.75
CA ILE A 249 -2.57 -9.33 -5.63
C ILE A 249 -1.17 -9.76 -6.09
N ALA A 250 -0.70 -10.93 -5.65
CA ALA A 250 0.57 -11.50 -6.09
C ALA A 250 0.63 -11.68 -7.61
N SER A 251 -0.46 -12.14 -8.24
CA SER A 251 -0.54 -12.27 -9.70
C SER A 251 -0.38 -10.94 -10.42
N LEU A 252 -1.02 -9.87 -9.92
CA LEU A 252 -0.95 -8.53 -10.50
C LEU A 252 0.46 -7.95 -10.38
N TYR A 253 1.11 -8.09 -9.22
CA TYR A 253 2.49 -7.63 -9.06
C TYR A 253 3.50 -8.42 -9.91
N LYS A 254 3.30 -9.74 -10.06
CA LYS A 254 4.11 -10.56 -10.96
C LYS A 254 3.91 -10.19 -12.42
N GLU A 255 2.69 -9.82 -12.83
CA GLU A 255 2.43 -9.30 -14.17
C GLU A 255 3.17 -7.98 -14.42
N LYS A 256 3.17 -7.04 -13.45
CA LYS A 256 3.95 -5.78 -13.55
C LYS A 256 5.45 -6.03 -13.78
N LYS A 257 5.98 -7.17 -13.32
CA LYS A 257 7.37 -7.63 -13.55
C LYS A 257 7.53 -8.51 -14.79
N GLU A 258 6.51 -8.63 -15.64
CA GLU A 258 6.50 -9.48 -16.84
C GLU A 258 6.69 -10.98 -16.57
N LEU A 259 6.44 -11.42 -15.34
CA LEU A 259 6.54 -12.83 -14.92
C LEU A 259 5.23 -13.58 -15.20
N TYR A 260 4.79 -13.61 -16.45
CA TYR A 260 3.44 -14.06 -16.84
C TYR A 260 3.11 -15.49 -16.42
N THR A 261 4.04 -16.45 -16.55
CA THR A 261 3.77 -17.84 -16.13
C THR A 261 3.63 -17.97 -14.61
N SER A 262 4.43 -17.23 -13.83
CA SER A 262 4.29 -17.23 -12.37
C SER A 262 2.99 -16.55 -11.94
N SER A 263 2.63 -15.43 -12.60
CA SER A 263 1.34 -14.76 -12.41
C SER A 263 0.16 -15.69 -12.70
N PHE A 264 0.21 -16.44 -13.80
CA PHE A 264 -0.79 -17.43 -14.18
C PHE A 264 -0.99 -18.52 -13.12
N LEU A 265 0.10 -19.01 -12.53
CA LEU A 265 0.03 -19.99 -11.43
C LEU A 265 -0.58 -19.40 -10.16
N CYS A 266 -0.34 -18.11 -9.87
CA CYS A 266 -1.00 -17.43 -8.76
C CYS A 266 -2.52 -17.33 -8.97
N ILE A 267 -2.99 -16.99 -10.18
CA ILE A 267 -4.43 -16.99 -10.51
C ILE A 267 -5.02 -18.40 -10.34
N PHE A 268 -4.29 -19.43 -10.76
CA PHE A 268 -4.70 -20.82 -10.53
C PHE A 268 -4.84 -21.15 -9.05
N ARG A 269 -3.90 -20.67 -8.23
CA ARG A 269 -3.91 -20.90 -6.79
C ARG A 269 -5.04 -20.15 -6.10
N THR A 270 -5.40 -18.94 -6.56
CA THR A 270 -6.62 -18.25 -6.15
C THR A 270 -7.84 -19.14 -6.37
N LEU A 271 -8.03 -19.67 -7.59
CA LEU A 271 -9.18 -20.52 -7.89
C LEU A 271 -9.20 -21.79 -7.03
N ASP A 272 -8.05 -22.46 -6.88
CA ASP A 272 -7.92 -23.69 -6.09
C ASP A 272 -8.33 -23.48 -4.63
N ILE A 273 -7.79 -22.45 -3.97
CA ILE A 273 -8.14 -22.13 -2.58
C ILE A 273 -9.59 -21.69 -2.46
N PHE A 274 -10.09 -20.86 -3.37
CA PHE A 274 -11.49 -20.43 -3.34
C PHE A 274 -12.44 -21.63 -3.45
N CYS A 275 -12.18 -22.57 -4.37
CA CYS A 275 -12.96 -23.79 -4.53
C CYS A 275 -12.91 -24.69 -3.28
N GLU A 276 -11.78 -24.77 -2.57
CA GLU A 276 -11.72 -25.48 -1.27
C GLU A 276 -12.69 -24.88 -0.25
N GLY A 277 -12.79 -23.54 -0.19
CA GLY A 277 -13.73 -22.84 0.68
C GLY A 277 -15.19 -23.11 0.30
N VAL A 278 -15.51 -23.10 -0.99
CA VAL A 278 -16.85 -23.45 -1.50
C VAL A 278 -17.22 -24.89 -1.14
N LEU A 279 -16.28 -25.84 -1.30
CA LEU A 279 -16.52 -27.23 -0.95
C LEU A 279 -16.83 -27.38 0.54
N ILE A 280 -16.12 -26.67 1.43
CA ILE A 280 -16.41 -26.66 2.87
C ILE A 280 -17.81 -26.07 3.14
N PHE A 281 -18.14 -24.93 2.54
CA PHE A 281 -19.46 -24.29 2.67
C PHE A 281 -20.61 -25.25 2.28
N GLU A 282 -20.44 -25.98 1.19
CA GLU A 282 -21.42 -26.95 0.65
C GLU A 282 -21.44 -28.29 1.39
N GLY A 283 -20.61 -28.47 2.43
CA GLY A 283 -20.46 -29.75 3.13
C GLY A 283 -19.88 -30.87 2.25
N LYS A 284 -19.27 -30.52 1.12
CA LYS A 284 -18.58 -31.44 0.19
C LYS A 284 -17.08 -31.49 0.44
N GLY A 285 -16.55 -30.62 1.27
CA GLY A 285 -15.17 -30.59 1.75
C GLY A 285 -15.12 -30.57 3.27
N THR A 286 -14.08 -31.17 3.84
CA THR A 286 -13.83 -31.13 5.28
C THR A 286 -12.34 -31.21 5.57
N ILE A 287 -11.94 -30.84 6.79
CA ILE A 287 -10.58 -31.00 7.29
C ILE A 287 -10.61 -32.01 8.43
N LEU A 288 -9.97 -33.15 8.22
CA LEU A 288 -9.88 -34.22 9.22
C LEU A 288 -8.43 -34.70 9.29
N ASN A 289 -7.93 -34.90 10.51
CA ASN A 289 -6.55 -35.33 10.76
C ASN A 289 -5.54 -34.46 9.98
N LYS A 290 -5.77 -33.14 10.01
CA LYS A 290 -4.96 -32.11 9.36
C LYS A 290 -4.85 -32.23 7.83
N LYS A 291 -5.79 -32.92 7.18
CA LYS A 291 -5.86 -33.08 5.73
C LYS A 291 -7.19 -32.55 5.21
N PHE A 292 -7.15 -31.84 4.08
CA PHE A 292 -8.35 -31.49 3.33
C PHE A 292 -8.85 -32.71 2.54
N LEU A 293 -10.13 -33.02 2.71
CA LEU A 293 -10.81 -34.16 2.10
C LEU A 293 -12.06 -33.69 1.35
N ILE A 294 -12.40 -34.36 0.26
CA ILE A 294 -13.61 -34.09 -0.53
C ILE A 294 -14.54 -35.31 -0.53
N SER A 295 -15.84 -35.03 -0.62
CA SER A 295 -16.89 -36.03 -0.71
C SER A 295 -16.85 -36.74 -2.07
N THR A 296 -16.89 -38.07 -2.05
CA THR A 296 -17.03 -38.91 -3.24
C THR A 296 -18.50 -39.12 -3.60
N LYS A 297 -18.75 -39.79 -4.73
CA LYS A 297 -20.11 -40.21 -5.13
C LYS A 297 -20.79 -41.11 -4.09
N THR A 298 -20.02 -41.84 -3.27
CA THR A 298 -20.53 -42.73 -2.21
C THR A 298 -20.59 -42.03 -0.84
N ASN A 299 -20.53 -40.69 -0.80
CA ASN A 299 -20.52 -39.88 0.42
C ASN A 299 -19.37 -40.19 1.40
N THR A 300 -18.31 -40.87 0.94
CA THR A 300 -17.07 -41.02 1.71
C THR A 300 -16.16 -39.82 1.47
N PHE A 301 -15.30 -39.48 2.45
CA PHE A 301 -14.33 -38.39 2.30
C PHE A 301 -12.95 -38.94 1.94
N VAL A 302 -12.36 -38.41 0.86
CA VAL A 302 -11.04 -38.83 0.38
C VAL A 302 -10.14 -37.63 0.12
N LYS A 303 -8.83 -37.83 0.24
CA LYS A 303 -7.85 -36.80 -0.11
C LYS A 303 -7.85 -36.62 -1.65
N PRO A 304 -8.07 -35.39 -2.17
CA PRO A 304 -8.05 -35.17 -3.62
C PRO A 304 -6.65 -35.37 -4.20
N LEU A 305 -6.56 -36.02 -5.37
CA LEU A 305 -5.31 -36.22 -6.13
C LEU A 305 -4.99 -35.04 -7.07
N GLY A 306 -5.22 -33.81 -6.59
CA GLY A 306 -5.00 -32.58 -7.33
C GLY A 306 -6.26 -31.75 -7.53
N PHE A 307 -6.11 -30.61 -8.22
CA PHE A 307 -7.20 -29.65 -8.40
C PHE A 307 -8.35 -30.22 -9.24
N LYS A 308 -8.08 -31.05 -10.25
CA LYS A 308 -9.13 -31.65 -11.11
C LYS A 308 -10.21 -32.36 -10.29
N ASN A 309 -9.82 -33.15 -9.30
CA ASN A 309 -10.77 -33.84 -8.42
C ASN A 309 -11.64 -32.87 -7.63
N LYS A 310 -11.08 -31.75 -7.16
CA LYS A 310 -11.84 -30.69 -6.48
C LYS A 310 -12.80 -30.01 -7.46
N TRP A 311 -12.31 -29.67 -8.65
CA TRP A 311 -13.07 -29.03 -9.72
C TRP A 311 -14.28 -29.88 -10.15
N ASP A 312 -14.09 -31.19 -10.32
CA ASP A 312 -15.15 -32.11 -10.75
C ASP A 312 -16.29 -32.26 -9.73
N VAL A 313 -16.03 -31.96 -8.46
CA VAL A 313 -17.03 -31.90 -7.39
C VAL A 313 -17.62 -30.50 -7.30
N VAL A 314 -16.79 -29.45 -7.28
CA VAL A 314 -17.24 -28.07 -7.03
C VAL A 314 -18.15 -27.56 -8.14
N LYS A 315 -17.90 -27.89 -9.41
CA LYS A 315 -18.71 -27.44 -10.55
C LYS A 315 -20.14 -27.99 -10.57
N LYS A 316 -20.45 -28.94 -9.67
CA LYS A 316 -21.77 -29.57 -9.53
C LYS A 316 -22.50 -29.11 -8.27
N THR A 317 -21.93 -28.20 -7.47
CA THR A 317 -22.59 -27.71 -6.27
C THR A 317 -23.61 -26.61 -6.59
N PRO A 318 -24.62 -26.40 -5.71
CA PRO A 318 -25.58 -25.32 -5.85
C PRO A 318 -24.94 -23.94 -6.02
N SER A 319 -23.84 -23.66 -5.34
CA SER A 319 -23.08 -22.40 -5.48
C SER A 319 -22.55 -22.13 -6.89
N PHE A 320 -22.36 -23.18 -7.70
CA PHE A 320 -21.90 -23.07 -9.10
C PHE A 320 -23.06 -23.08 -10.11
N SER A 321 -24.31 -23.10 -9.67
CA SER A 321 -25.50 -23.20 -10.56
C SER A 321 -25.63 -22.07 -11.59
N LYS A 322 -25.08 -20.88 -11.29
CA LYS A 322 -25.09 -19.71 -12.20
C LYS A 322 -23.87 -19.63 -13.12
N ILE A 323 -22.90 -20.54 -12.97
CA ILE A 323 -21.70 -20.56 -13.82
C ILE A 323 -22.05 -21.16 -15.17
N THR A 324 -21.68 -20.46 -16.24
CA THR A 324 -22.01 -20.88 -17.60
C THR A 324 -21.19 -22.10 -18.03
N ALA A 325 -21.73 -22.89 -18.97
CA ALA A 325 -21.00 -24.00 -19.58
C ALA A 325 -19.68 -23.53 -20.22
N THR A 326 -19.69 -22.37 -20.88
CA THR A 326 -18.50 -21.75 -21.47
C THR A 326 -17.41 -21.49 -20.42
N GLN A 327 -17.74 -20.86 -19.30
CA GLN A 327 -16.78 -20.63 -18.22
C GLN A 327 -16.22 -21.93 -17.65
N ILE A 328 -17.03 -22.98 -17.54
CA ILE A 328 -16.56 -24.30 -17.11
C ILE A 328 -15.55 -24.88 -18.11
N THR A 329 -15.88 -24.84 -19.41
CA THR A 329 -14.98 -25.29 -20.49
C THR A 329 -13.69 -24.48 -20.55
N ASP A 330 -13.76 -23.17 -20.31
CA ASP A 330 -12.58 -22.30 -20.24
C ASP A 330 -11.64 -22.74 -19.10
N ILE A 331 -12.17 -22.98 -17.90
CA ILE A 331 -11.36 -23.49 -16.77
C ILE A 331 -10.71 -24.84 -17.09
N GLU A 332 -11.44 -25.75 -17.74
CA GLU A 332 -10.90 -27.05 -18.14
C GLU A 332 -9.77 -26.92 -19.18
N THR A 333 -9.91 -25.95 -20.09
CA THR A 333 -8.87 -25.59 -21.06
C THR A 333 -7.65 -25.02 -20.35
N PHE A 334 -7.82 -24.03 -19.47
CA PHE A 334 -6.73 -23.45 -18.70
C PHE A 334 -6.05 -24.48 -17.78
N LEU A 335 -6.78 -25.46 -17.24
CA LEU A 335 -6.22 -26.54 -16.43
C LEU A 335 -5.27 -27.41 -17.26
N SER A 336 -5.64 -27.66 -18.52
CA SER A 336 -4.80 -28.40 -19.48
C SER A 336 -3.54 -27.60 -19.84
N VAL A 337 -3.67 -26.27 -20.01
CA VAL A 337 -2.52 -25.37 -20.19
C VAL A 337 -1.62 -25.39 -18.96
N ARG A 338 -2.19 -25.31 -17.75
CA ARG A 338 -1.44 -25.34 -16.48
C ARG A 338 -0.58 -26.57 -16.38
N ASN A 339 -1.12 -27.76 -16.69
CA ASN A 339 -0.35 -29.01 -16.58
C ASN A 339 0.78 -29.11 -17.61
N ASN A 340 0.67 -28.42 -18.74
CA ASN A 340 1.72 -28.34 -19.75
C ASN A 340 2.63 -27.10 -19.59
N SER A 341 2.45 -26.31 -18.53
CA SER A 341 3.26 -25.12 -18.25
C SER A 341 4.67 -25.49 -17.81
N PHE A 342 5.65 -24.69 -18.24
CA PHE A 342 7.06 -24.89 -17.90
C PHE A 342 7.37 -24.85 -16.40
N LEU A 343 6.55 -24.16 -15.60
CA LEU A 343 6.71 -24.11 -14.13
C LEU A 343 5.99 -25.25 -13.41
N THR A 344 5.49 -26.27 -14.13
CA THR A 344 4.80 -27.42 -13.54
C THR A 344 5.37 -28.75 -14.06
N HIS A 345 4.98 -29.17 -15.27
CA HIS A 345 5.36 -30.46 -15.84
C HIS A 345 5.66 -30.42 -17.35
N GLY A 346 5.47 -29.28 -18.03
CA GLY A 346 5.58 -29.20 -19.50
C GLY A 346 6.56 -28.14 -20.01
N THR A 347 6.28 -27.59 -21.19
CA THR A 347 7.17 -26.65 -21.92
C THR A 347 6.48 -25.33 -22.31
N VAL A 348 5.18 -25.18 -22.03
CA VAL A 348 4.40 -24.01 -22.44
C VAL A 348 4.78 -22.80 -21.60
N LYS A 349 5.07 -21.68 -22.27
CA LYS A 349 5.24 -20.36 -21.67
C LYS A 349 3.97 -19.53 -21.86
N ILE A 350 3.52 -18.88 -20.78
CA ILE A 350 2.30 -18.08 -20.80
C ILE A 350 2.63 -16.67 -21.29
N ASN A 351 1.79 -16.15 -22.18
CA ASN A 351 1.86 -14.76 -22.65
C ASN A 351 0.81 -13.90 -21.94
N LYS A 352 0.92 -12.57 -22.11
CA LYS A 352 0.04 -11.58 -21.47
C LYS A 352 -1.44 -11.77 -21.84
N GLN A 353 -1.75 -12.06 -23.10
CA GLN A 353 -3.13 -12.21 -23.56
C GLN A 353 -3.83 -13.41 -22.90
N LEU A 354 -3.15 -14.55 -22.83
CA LEU A 354 -3.69 -15.75 -22.19
C LEU A 354 -3.86 -15.55 -20.68
N LEU A 355 -2.91 -14.86 -20.04
CA LEU A 355 -2.99 -14.47 -18.63
C LEU A 355 -4.24 -13.62 -18.35
N HIS A 356 -4.48 -12.56 -19.13
CA HIS A 356 -5.64 -11.68 -18.97
C HIS A 356 -6.96 -12.40 -19.22
N SER A 357 -6.99 -13.28 -20.21
CA SER A 357 -8.16 -14.11 -20.48
C SER A 357 -8.49 -15.00 -19.29
N PHE A 358 -7.49 -15.65 -18.71
CA PHE A 358 -7.68 -16.49 -17.53
C PHE A 358 -8.08 -15.70 -16.28
N LEU A 359 -7.43 -14.56 -16.04
CA LEU A 359 -7.76 -13.66 -14.92
C LEU A 359 -9.24 -13.28 -14.95
N LYS A 360 -9.73 -12.84 -16.12
CA LYS A 360 -11.12 -12.46 -16.31
C LYS A 360 -12.08 -13.61 -15.98
N VAL A 361 -11.84 -14.80 -16.55
CA VAL A 361 -12.69 -15.98 -16.29
C VAL A 361 -12.73 -16.31 -14.79
N VAL A 362 -11.59 -16.30 -14.10
CA VAL A 362 -11.53 -16.60 -12.66
C VAL A 362 -12.24 -15.54 -11.83
N THR A 363 -12.04 -14.24 -12.10
CA THR A 363 -12.72 -13.17 -11.37
C THR A 363 -14.23 -13.18 -11.58
N ASP A 364 -14.68 -13.48 -12.80
CA ASP A 364 -16.10 -13.57 -13.14
C ASP A 364 -16.76 -14.76 -12.42
N ILE A 365 -16.09 -15.92 -12.36
CA ILE A 365 -16.55 -17.10 -11.62
C ILE A 365 -16.63 -16.78 -10.13
N ILE A 366 -15.56 -16.25 -9.53
CA ILE A 366 -15.52 -15.92 -8.09
C ILE A 366 -16.64 -14.96 -7.74
N SER A 367 -16.78 -13.86 -8.48
CA SER A 367 -17.83 -12.85 -8.22
C SER A 367 -19.24 -13.46 -8.31
N THR A 368 -19.49 -14.31 -9.32
CA THR A 368 -20.77 -14.99 -9.49
C THR A 368 -21.06 -15.95 -8.33
N VAL A 369 -20.08 -16.73 -7.90
CA VAL A 369 -20.23 -17.65 -6.76
C VAL A 369 -20.44 -16.89 -5.45
N GLU A 370 -19.66 -15.84 -5.18
CA GLU A 370 -19.80 -14.99 -3.98
C GLU A 370 -21.21 -14.36 -3.87
N SER A 371 -21.79 -13.96 -5.01
CA SER A 371 -23.18 -13.48 -5.07
C SER A 371 -24.23 -14.52 -4.67
N THR A 372 -23.87 -15.82 -4.75
CA THR A 372 -24.74 -16.94 -4.38
C THR A 372 -24.52 -17.35 -2.92
N LEU A 373 -23.30 -17.19 -2.39
CA LEU A 373 -22.92 -17.57 -1.03
C LEU A 373 -23.41 -16.58 0.04
N ASN A 374 -23.84 -15.37 -0.33
CA ASN A 374 -24.28 -14.32 0.60
C ASN A 374 -23.26 -14.00 1.71
N LEU A 375 -21.98 -13.85 1.34
CA LEU A 375 -20.89 -13.55 2.29
C LEU A 375 -20.82 -12.08 2.74
N GLY A 376 -21.76 -11.24 2.31
CA GLY A 376 -21.81 -9.82 2.65
C GLY A 376 -20.56 -9.07 2.17
N THR A 377 -19.86 -8.41 3.09
CA THR A 377 -18.63 -7.66 2.79
C THR A 377 -17.40 -8.55 2.65
N LEU A 378 -17.44 -9.81 3.10
CA LEU A 378 -16.34 -10.76 2.97
C LEU A 378 -16.34 -11.37 1.57
N ASN A 379 -15.80 -10.62 0.61
CA ASN A 379 -15.57 -11.05 -0.75
C ASN A 379 -14.14 -10.72 -1.18
N VAL A 380 -13.64 -11.42 -2.18
CA VAL A 380 -12.25 -11.33 -2.65
C VAL A 380 -11.90 -9.90 -3.03
N THR A 381 -12.80 -9.15 -3.69
CA THR A 381 -12.54 -7.76 -4.09
C THR A 381 -12.33 -6.83 -2.88
N ASN A 382 -13.16 -6.96 -1.85
CA ASN A 382 -13.03 -6.17 -0.63
C ASN A 382 -11.79 -6.58 0.18
N CYS A 383 -11.50 -7.88 0.29
CA CYS A 383 -10.28 -8.37 0.91
C CYS A 383 -9.02 -7.88 0.18
N MET A 384 -9.05 -7.79 -1.16
CA MET A 384 -7.95 -7.20 -1.93
C MET A 384 -7.76 -5.71 -1.58
N LYS A 385 -8.85 -4.94 -1.46
CA LYS A 385 -8.79 -3.53 -1.05
C LYS A 385 -8.23 -3.38 0.35
N GLU A 386 -8.69 -4.20 1.30
CA GLU A 386 -8.19 -4.19 2.68
C GLU A 386 -6.69 -4.49 2.73
N LEU A 387 -6.24 -5.55 2.05
CA LEU A 387 -4.82 -5.90 1.96
C LEU A 387 -4.01 -4.77 1.31
N ASN A 388 -4.47 -4.21 0.19
CA ASN A 388 -3.78 -3.08 -0.46
C ASN A 388 -3.70 -1.85 0.46
N ASN A 389 -4.75 -1.57 1.23
CA ASN A 389 -4.77 -0.43 2.16
C ASN A 389 -3.76 -0.57 3.29
N ILE A 390 -3.43 -1.79 3.73
CA ILE A 390 -2.37 -2.02 4.74
C ILE A 390 -1.02 -1.49 4.23
N PHE A 391 -0.75 -1.64 2.93
CA PHE A 391 0.54 -1.31 2.32
C PHE A 391 0.55 -0.01 1.51
N ASN A 392 -0.60 0.66 1.39
CA ASN A 392 -0.71 1.93 0.68
C ASN A 392 -0.21 3.09 1.55
N PHE A 393 0.72 3.88 1.00
CA PHE A 393 1.19 5.12 1.62
C PHE A 393 1.76 6.09 0.59
N SER A 394 1.88 7.34 1.01
CA SER A 394 2.65 8.38 0.31
C SER A 394 4.05 8.47 0.91
N LEU A 395 5.07 8.29 0.07
CA LEU A 395 6.47 8.43 0.46
C LEU A 395 6.77 9.86 0.88
N ASN A 396 6.23 10.83 0.15
CA ASN A 396 6.44 12.26 0.42
C ASN A 396 5.88 12.66 1.80
N LYS A 397 4.69 12.16 2.14
CA LYS A 397 4.06 12.42 3.46
C LYS A 397 4.90 11.86 4.61
N ILE A 398 5.49 10.68 4.44
CA ILE A 398 6.36 10.09 5.47
C ILE A 398 7.61 10.94 5.63
N LEU A 399 8.28 11.27 4.53
CA LEU A 399 9.50 12.05 4.56
C LEU A 399 9.26 13.43 5.19
N TYR A 400 8.17 14.09 4.81
CA TYR A 400 7.77 15.37 5.40
C TYR A 400 7.62 15.29 6.92
N ASN A 401 6.83 14.33 7.42
CA ASN A 401 6.60 14.20 8.86
C ASN A 401 7.91 13.97 9.62
N ILE A 402 8.78 13.10 9.10
CA ILE A 402 10.08 12.81 9.72
C ILE A 402 10.96 14.06 9.73
N LEU A 403 11.02 14.79 8.62
CA LEU A 403 11.83 16.00 8.54
C LEU A 403 11.31 17.09 9.49
N LEU A 404 9.99 17.26 9.65
CA LEU A 404 9.44 18.19 10.64
C LEU A 404 9.86 17.81 12.07
N ASP A 405 9.70 16.54 12.44
CA ASP A 405 9.97 16.05 13.79
C ASP A 405 11.47 16.16 14.13
N GLU A 406 12.34 15.65 13.26
CA GLU A 406 13.80 15.63 13.48
C GLU A 406 14.42 17.03 13.45
N ARG A 407 13.85 17.93 12.64
CA ARG A 407 14.33 19.32 12.53
C ARG A 407 13.64 20.27 13.50
N LYS A 408 12.64 19.79 14.26
CA LYS A 408 11.82 20.58 15.20
C LYS A 408 11.19 21.79 14.50
N ILE A 409 10.69 21.57 13.29
CA ILE A 409 9.98 22.59 12.53
C ILE A 409 8.52 22.55 12.96
N PHE A 410 8.02 23.68 13.45
CA PHE A 410 6.63 23.81 13.85
C PHE A 410 5.86 24.59 12.80
N ILE A 411 4.76 24.02 12.31
CA ILE A 411 3.88 24.65 11.35
C ILE A 411 2.53 24.88 12.04
N LYS A 412 2.12 26.14 12.13
CA LYS A 412 0.83 26.55 12.68
C LYS A 412 -0.04 27.11 11.57
N GLU A 413 -1.18 26.47 11.34
CA GLU A 413 -2.22 27.00 10.46
C GLU A 413 -3.10 27.98 11.26
N ILE A 414 -3.19 29.22 10.79
CA ILE A 414 -4.06 30.26 11.34
C ILE A 414 -5.24 30.38 10.38
N LYS A 415 -6.41 29.95 10.84
CA LYS A 415 -7.70 30.13 10.16
C LYS A 415 -8.49 31.20 10.90
N LYS A 416 -9.22 32.01 10.16
CA LYS A 416 -10.32 32.80 10.73
C LYS A 416 -11.43 31.88 11.20
#